data_AF-A0A9D6W9W9-F1
#
_entry.id   AF-A0A9D6W9W9-F1
#
_cell.length_a   1.000
_cell.length_b   1.000
_cell.length_c   1.000
_cell.angle_alpha   90.00
_cell.angle_beta   90.00
_cell.angle_gamma   90.00
#
_symmetry.space_group_name_H-M   'P 1'
#
loop_
_entity.id
_entity.type
_entity.pdbx_description
1 polymer ?
#
loop_
_entity_poly.entity_id
_entity_poly.type
_entity_poly.pdbx_seq_one_letter_code
_entity_poly.pdbx_strand_id
1 'polypeptide(L)'
;MEILTDFVDVFFMDRDLVPLPLLIGTAKKKHVGLDDYWLAVAFSKVESISILPRMVRPLNVEELRGFFAAAARNLLEKIGRD
;
A
#
# COMPACT_ATOMS: atom_id res chain seq x y z
N MET A 1 9.96 11.17 -5.72
CA MET A 1 10.40 10.96 -4.32
C MET A 1 9.19 10.85 -3.39
N GLU A 2 8.16 11.69 -3.54
CA GLU A 2 6.92 11.66 -2.73
C GLU A 2 6.22 10.28 -2.71
N ILE A 3 6.11 9.61 -3.87
CA ILE A 3 5.47 8.28 -3.94
C ILE A 3 6.17 7.25 -3.04
N LEU A 4 7.50 7.33 -2.91
CA LEU A 4 8.26 6.39 -2.09
C LEU A 4 7.99 6.60 -0.60
N THR A 5 7.88 7.85 -0.15
CA THR A 5 7.55 8.15 1.24
C THR A 5 6.12 7.71 1.57
N ASP A 6 5.17 7.84 0.64
CA ASP A 6 3.79 7.39 0.85
C ASP A 6 3.70 5.88 1.12
N PHE A 7 4.46 5.06 0.38
CA PHE A 7 4.51 3.61 0.61
C PHE A 7 5.09 3.28 1.99
N VAL A 8 6.19 3.93 2.35
CA VAL A 8 6.84 3.75 3.66
C VAL A 8 5.90 4.14 4.79
N ASP A 9 5.21 5.28 4.65
CA ASP A 9 4.28 5.77 5.66
C ASP A 9 3.10 4.80 5.83
N VAL A 10 2.49 4.35 4.75
CA VAL A 10 1.38 3.38 4.81
C VAL A 10 1.82 2.05 5.41
N PHE A 11 3.02 1.56 5.08
CA PHE A 11 3.59 0.35 5.68
C PHE A 11 3.69 0.47 7.21
N PHE A 12 4.25 1.57 7.70
CA PHE A 12 4.39 1.76 9.15
C PHE A 12 3.07 2.14 9.83
N MET A 13 2.14 2.80 9.14
CA MET A 13 0.80 3.02 9.66
C MET A 13 0.08 1.70 9.93
N ASP A 14 0.10 0.75 9.00
CA ASP A 14 -0.46 -0.59 9.22
C ASP A 14 0.20 -1.31 10.39
N ARG A 15 1.54 -1.25 10.44
CA ARG A 15 2.31 -1.97 11.45
C ARG A 15 2.12 -1.45 12.86
N ASP A 16 2.02 -0.14 13.03
CA ASP A 16 2.16 0.49 14.34
C ASP A 16 0.88 1.21 14.83
N LEU A 17 -0.05 1.57 13.94
CA LEU A 17 -1.14 2.50 14.27
C LEU A 17 -2.53 2.00 13.87
N VAL A 18 -2.77 1.77 12.58
CA VAL A 18 -4.11 1.52 12.02
C VAL A 18 -4.02 0.46 10.92
N PRO A 19 -4.74 -0.67 11.05
CA PRO A 19 -4.77 -1.71 10.03
C PRO A 19 -5.14 -1.18 8.64
N LEU A 20 -4.46 -1.68 7.62
CA LEU A 20 -4.61 -1.32 6.22
C LEU A 20 -6.06 -1.41 5.73
N PRO A 21 -6.88 -2.42 6.08
CA PRO A 21 -8.29 -2.44 5.69
C PRO A 21 -9.08 -1.22 6.18
N LEU A 22 -8.77 -0.71 7.37
CA LEU A 22 -9.41 0.49 7.93
C LEU A 22 -8.90 1.77 7.25
N LEU A 23 -7.60 1.84 6.94
CA LEU A 23 -7.03 2.94 6.15
C LEU A 23 -7.69 3.03 4.78
N ILE A 24 -7.82 1.90 4.08
CA ILE A 24 -8.48 1.81 2.77
C ILE A 24 -9.95 2.23 2.88
N GLY A 25 -10.69 1.70 3.86
CA GLY A 25 -12.08 2.07 4.08
C GLY A 25 -12.26 3.57 4.33
N THR A 26 -11.33 4.20 5.04
CA THR A 26 -11.35 5.65 5.30
C THR A 26 -10.99 6.45 4.06
N ALA A 27 -9.99 6.01 3.30
CA ALA A 27 -9.59 6.65 2.04
C ALA A 27 -10.72 6.65 1.01
N LYS A 28 -11.44 5.52 0.87
CA LYS A 28 -12.61 5.41 -0.02
C LYS A 28 -13.75 6.34 0.36
N LYS A 29 -13.99 6.57 1.66
CA LYS A 29 -15.01 7.52 2.12
C LYS A 29 -14.65 8.96 1.76
N LYS A 30 -13.37 9.30 1.80
CA LYS A 30 -12.87 10.65 1.49
C LYS A 30 -12.81 10.92 -0.01
N HIS A 31 -12.43 9.91 -0.80
CA HIS A 31 -12.24 10.04 -2.25
C HIS A 31 -13.27 9.21 -3.02
N VAL A 32 -14.35 9.88 -3.43
CA VAL A 32 -15.37 9.30 -4.30
C VAL A 32 -14.72 8.87 -5.62
N GLY A 33 -14.79 7.57 -5.93
CA GLY A 33 -14.17 6.97 -7.13
C GLY A 33 -12.90 6.17 -6.88
N LEU A 34 -12.41 6.09 -5.64
CA LEU A 34 -11.37 5.13 -5.28
C LEU A 34 -11.99 3.72 -5.16
N ASP A 35 -11.84 2.90 -6.18
CA ASP A 35 -12.24 1.49 -6.16
C ASP A 35 -11.06 0.55 -5.86
N ASP A 36 -11.35 -0.72 -5.64
CA ASP A 36 -10.32 -1.72 -5.32
C ASP A 36 -9.36 -1.97 -6.49
N TYR A 37 -9.81 -1.77 -7.73
CA TYR A 37 -9.01 -2.01 -8.93
C TYR A 37 -7.93 -0.93 -9.05
N TRP A 38 -8.33 0.34 -9.00
CA TRP A 38 -7.42 1.47 -9.05
C TRP A 38 -6.45 1.47 -7.87
N LEU A 39 -6.90 1.06 -6.69
CA LEU A 39 -6.03 0.92 -5.53
C LEU A 39 -5.03 -0.22 -5.70
N ALA A 40 -5.44 -1.37 -6.24
CA ALA A 40 -4.53 -2.47 -6.55
C ALA A 40 -3.46 -2.05 -7.56
N VAL A 41 -3.84 -1.31 -8.61
CA VAL A 41 -2.92 -0.74 -9.60
C VAL A 41 -1.94 0.23 -8.93
N ALA A 42 -2.43 1.08 -8.01
CA ALA A 42 -1.57 2.00 -7.27
C ALA A 42 -0.56 1.23 -6.39
N PHE A 43 -1.01 0.22 -5.64
CA PHE A 43 -0.14 -0.60 -4.79
C PHE A 43 0.89 -1.38 -5.58
N SER A 44 0.54 -1.86 -6.78
CA SER A 44 1.47 -2.58 -7.67
C SER A 44 2.65 -1.73 -8.13
N LYS A 45 2.58 -0.39 -8.04
CA LYS A 45 3.71 0.49 -8.37
C LYS A 45 4.90 0.32 -7.42
N VAL A 46 4.71 -0.31 -6.26
CA VAL A 46 5.80 -0.64 -5.32
C VAL A 46 6.94 -1.42 -5.99
N GLU A 47 6.64 -2.21 -7.02
CA GLU A 47 7.64 -3.04 -7.74
C GLU A 47 8.75 -2.20 -8.37
N SER A 48 8.43 -0.96 -8.76
CA SER A 48 9.40 -0.01 -9.32
C SER A 48 10.38 0.57 -8.29
N ILE A 49 10.13 0.39 -6.99
CA ILE A 49 11.01 0.90 -5.93
C ILE A 49 12.20 -0.04 -5.79
N SER A 50 13.39 0.38 -6.22
CA SER A 50 14.63 -0.39 -6.09
C SER A 50 15.52 0.06 -4.94
N ILE A 51 15.26 1.25 -4.38
CA ILE A 51 16.07 1.86 -3.33
C ILE A 51 15.16 2.60 -2.35
N LEU A 52 15.43 2.42 -1.05
CA LEU A 52 14.79 3.17 0.01
C LEU A 52 15.60 4.44 0.32
N PRO A 53 14.96 5.50 0.83
CA PRO A 53 15.70 6.63 1.37
C PRO A 53 16.46 6.18 2.62
N ARG A 54 17.24 7.09 3.21
CA ARG A 54 17.89 6.82 4.49
C ARG A 54 16.81 6.56 5.55
N MET A 55 16.72 5.32 5.99
CA MET A 55 15.72 4.90 6.97
C MET A 55 16.22 5.10 8.40
N VAL A 56 15.37 5.65 9.26
CA VAL A 56 15.62 5.72 10.72
C VAL A 56 15.27 4.39 11.39
N ARG A 57 14.24 3.70 10.86
CA ARG A 57 13.79 2.39 11.33
C ARG A 57 14.08 1.32 10.28
N PRO A 58 14.50 0.10 10.67
CA PRO A 58 14.79 -0.96 9.71
C PRO A 58 13.57 -1.28 8.84
N LEU A 59 13.80 -1.25 7.54
CA LEU A 59 12.91 -1.69 6.47
C LEU A 59 13.79 -1.99 5.26
N ASN A 60 13.61 -3.14 4.63
CA ASN A 60 14.26 -3.41 3.35
C ASN A 60 13.25 -3.34 2.18
N VAL A 61 13.78 -3.23 0.97
CA VAL A 61 12.96 -3.07 -0.25
C VAL A 61 12.02 -4.27 -0.44
N GLU A 62 12.47 -5.49 -0.16
CA GLU A 62 11.68 -6.70 -0.40
C GLU A 62 10.52 -6.86 0.59
N GLU A 63 10.71 -6.44 1.85
CA GLU A 63 9.63 -6.36 2.83
C GLU A 63 8.54 -5.38 2.37
N LEU A 64 8.95 -4.19 1.90
CA LEU A 64 8.02 -3.17 1.42
C LEU A 64 7.25 -3.68 0.18
N ARG A 65 7.96 -4.23 -0.80
CA ARG A 65 7.35 -4.81 -2.00
C ARG A 65 6.40 -5.95 -1.65
N GLY A 66 6.85 -6.90 -0.84
CA GLY A 66 6.04 -8.04 -0.43
C GLY A 66 4.72 -7.63 0.22
N PHE A 67 4.76 -6.62 1.10
CA PHE A 67 3.57 -6.07 1.74
C PHE A 67 2.56 -5.50 0.73
N PHE A 68 2.99 -4.59 -0.15
CA PHE A 68 2.10 -3.95 -1.11
C PHE A 68 1.67 -4.87 -2.25
N ALA A 69 2.51 -5.80 -2.68
CA ALA A 69 2.15 -6.82 -3.66
C ALA A 69 1.07 -7.77 -3.11
N ALA A 70 1.17 -8.17 -1.84
CA ALA A 70 0.13 -8.96 -1.18
C ALA A 70 -1.17 -8.15 -1.04
N ALA A 71 -1.08 -6.88 -0.64
CA ALA A 71 -2.24 -6.01 -0.55
C ALA A 71 -2.94 -5.80 -1.91
N ALA A 72 -2.18 -5.59 -2.99
CA ALA A 72 -2.71 -5.47 -4.35
C ALA A 72 -3.44 -6.75 -4.78
N ARG A 73 -2.85 -7.92 -4.51
CA ARG A 73 -3.48 -9.21 -4.81
C ARG A 73 -4.80 -9.39 -4.06
N ASN A 74 -4.82 -9.08 -2.76
CA ASN A 74 -6.03 -9.17 -1.94
C ASN A 74 -7.16 -8.25 -2.44
N LEU A 75 -6.81 -7.08 -3.00
CA LEU A 75 -7.79 -6.17 -3.60
C LEU A 75 -8.37 -6.75 -4.90
N LEU A 76 -7.53 -7.34 -5.76
CA LEU A 76 -7.98 -7.98 -6.99
C LEU A 76 -8.85 -9.22 -6.72
N GLU A 77 -8.51 -10.01 -5.70
CA GLU A 77 -9.31 -11.18 -5.30
C GLU A 77 -10.70 -10.81 -4.80
N LYS A 78 -10.87 -9.63 -4.18
CA LYS A 78 -12.19 -9.15 -3.76
C LYS A 78 -13.09 -8.88 -4.95
N ILE A 79 -12.56 -8.21 -5.97
CA ILE A 79 -13.31 -7.90 -7.20
C ILE A 79 -13.77 -9.17 -7.91
N GLY A 80 -12.96 -10.23 -7.92
CA GLY A 80 -13.33 -11.51 -8.54
C GLY A 80 -14.34 -12.35 -7.75
N ARG A 81 -14.71 -11.92 -6.53
CA ARG A 81 -15.70 -12.60 -5.66
C ARG A 81 -17.03 -11.84 -5.55
N ASP A 82 -17.10 -10.62 -6.05
CA ASP A 82 -18.29 -9.77 -6.13
C ASP A 82 -19.03 -9.96 -7.47
#